data_AF-A0A923ES75-F1
#
_entry.id   AF-A0A923ES75-F1
#
_cell.length_a   1.000
_cell.length_b   1.000
_cell.length_c   1.000
_cell.angle_alpha   90.00
_cell.angle_beta   90.00
_cell.angle_gamma   90.00
#
_symmetry.space_group_name_H-M   'P 1'
#
loop_
_entity.id
_entity.type
_entity.pdbx_description
1 polymer ?
#
loop_
_entity_poly.entity_id
_entity_poly.type
_entity_poly.pdbx_seq_one_letter_code
_entity_poly.pdbx_strand_id
1 'polypeptide(L)'
;MSGQSPREWAVPERVVRPEEIDSRLLGPIGRTGLLQIMVDHDPPTVGRCPGCGWAVVRRRECPSRVIARALLENTPLPARLAHLAAVVPGARVGRDQAMDREARREAEDALPGLFAAPARRPEPRRTQ
;
A
#
# COMPACT_ATOMS: atom_id res chain seq x y z
N MET A 1 -22.51 -6.07 -42.97
CA MET A 1 -22.27 -7.17 -42.02
C MET A 1 -20.78 -7.46 -42.04
N SER A 2 -20.04 -6.94 -41.06
CA SER A 2 -18.60 -7.16 -40.94
C SER A 2 -18.35 -7.67 -39.54
N GLY A 3 -17.88 -8.92 -39.46
CA GLY A 3 -17.70 -9.67 -38.24
C GLY A 3 -16.74 -8.98 -37.29
N GLN A 4 -17.22 -8.72 -36.08
CA GLN A 4 -16.41 -8.30 -34.97
C GLN A 4 -15.83 -9.57 -34.34
N SER A 5 -14.58 -9.90 -34.68
CA SER A 5 -13.84 -10.95 -33.96
C SER A 5 -13.74 -10.57 -32.48
N PRO A 6 -14.05 -11.49 -31.55
CA PRO A 6 -13.90 -11.23 -30.13
C PRO A 6 -12.41 -11.12 -29.83
N ARG A 7 -12.00 -9.99 -29.23
CA ARG A 7 -10.62 -9.79 -28.79
C ARG A 7 -10.22 -10.92 -27.84
N GLU A 8 -9.17 -11.61 -28.23
CA GLU A 8 -8.55 -12.74 -27.56
C GLU A 8 -8.18 -12.40 -26.10
N TRP A 9 -8.62 -13.27 -25.19
CA TRP A 9 -7.96 -13.63 -23.93
C TRP A 9 -7.20 -12.52 -23.19
N ALA A 10 -7.93 -11.64 -22.50
CA ALA A 10 -7.36 -10.95 -21.35
C ALA A 10 -7.01 -12.00 -20.29
N VAL A 11 -5.75 -12.46 -20.27
CA VAL A 11 -5.24 -13.26 -19.15
C VAL A 11 -5.47 -12.43 -17.89
N PRO A 12 -6.27 -12.90 -16.92
CA PRO A 12 -6.48 -12.13 -15.70
C PRO A 12 -5.13 -11.89 -15.05
N GLU A 13 -4.73 -10.63 -14.92
CA GLU A 13 -3.56 -10.26 -14.14
C GLU A 13 -3.73 -10.90 -12.77
N ARG A 14 -2.78 -11.75 -12.36
CA ARG A 14 -2.89 -12.53 -11.11
C ARG A 14 -3.09 -11.56 -9.95
N VAL A 15 -4.31 -11.55 -9.42
CA VAL A 15 -4.67 -10.72 -8.27
C VAL A 15 -4.02 -11.31 -7.03
N VAL A 16 -3.22 -10.49 -6.35
CA VAL A 16 -2.55 -10.85 -5.09
C VAL A 16 -3.58 -11.07 -4.00
N ARG A 17 -3.56 -12.20 -3.32
CA ARG A 17 -4.42 -12.46 -2.15
C ARG A 17 -3.71 -12.05 -0.84
N PRO A 18 -4.46 -11.73 0.23
CA PRO A 18 -3.87 -11.39 1.53
C PRO A 18 -2.94 -12.47 2.09
N GLU A 19 -3.19 -13.74 1.79
CA GLU A 19 -2.36 -14.86 2.28
C GLU A 19 -1.02 -14.99 1.53
N GLU A 20 -0.87 -14.26 0.42
CA GLU A 20 0.34 -14.27 -0.42
C GLU A 20 1.30 -13.11 -0.11
N ILE A 21 0.92 -12.24 0.83
CA ILE A 21 1.78 -11.18 1.36
C ILE A 21 2.36 -11.56 2.71
N ASP A 22 3.40 -10.85 3.14
CA ASP A 22 4.00 -11.06 4.46
C ASP A 22 2.95 -10.86 5.55
N SER A 23 2.75 -11.87 6.40
CA SER A 23 1.71 -11.86 7.43
C SER A 23 1.85 -10.71 8.42
N ARG A 24 3.07 -10.18 8.60
CA ARG A 24 3.32 -9.01 9.44
C ARG A 24 2.61 -7.75 8.94
N LEU A 25 2.27 -7.68 7.65
CA LEU A 25 1.52 -6.56 7.05
C LEU A 25 0.01 -6.61 7.35
N LEU A 26 -0.49 -7.74 7.85
CA LEU A 26 -1.91 -7.90 8.21
C LEU A 26 -2.21 -7.42 9.64
N GLY A 27 -1.17 -7.01 10.39
CA GLY A 27 -1.29 -6.45 11.73
C GLY A 27 -0.62 -5.08 11.85
N PRO A 28 -0.81 -4.37 12.98
CA PRO A 28 -0.09 -3.13 13.26
C PRO A 28 1.42 -3.38 13.25
N ILE A 29 2.16 -2.63 12.42
CA ILE A 29 3.59 -2.78 12.27
C ILE A 29 4.31 -1.42 12.32
N GLY A 30 5.37 -1.36 13.13
CA GLY A 30 6.20 -0.17 13.24
C GLY A 30 7.21 -0.03 12.09
N ARG A 31 7.86 1.14 12.02
CA ARG A 31 8.87 1.46 10.99
C ARG A 31 9.98 0.41 10.86
N THR A 32 10.51 -0.09 11.98
CA THR A 32 11.57 -1.12 11.97
C THR A 32 11.09 -2.43 11.36
N GLY A 33 9.86 -2.85 11.67
CA GLY A 33 9.27 -4.04 11.06
C GLY A 33 9.08 -3.88 9.55
N LEU A 34 8.63 -2.71 9.11
CA LEU A 34 8.51 -2.39 7.68
C LEU A 34 9.87 -2.41 6.96
N LEU A 35 10.93 -1.89 7.60
CA LEU A 35 12.29 -1.95 7.06
C LEU A 35 12.80 -3.39 6.97
N GLN A 36 12.50 -4.23 7.96
CA GLN A 36 12.85 -5.65 7.92
C GLN A 36 12.16 -6.36 6.75
N ILE A 37 10.87 -6.11 6.52
CA ILE A 37 10.15 -6.62 5.34
C ILE A 37 10.82 -6.16 4.04
N MET A 38 11.28 -4.90 3.98
CA MET A 38 12.03 -4.41 2.81
C MET A 38 13.37 -5.14 2.60
N VAL A 39 13.98 -5.73 3.62
CA VAL A 39 15.19 -6.54 3.46
C VAL A 39 14.82 -7.97 3.08
N ASP A 40 13.90 -8.59 3.83
CA ASP A 40 13.46 -9.98 3.65
C ASP A 40 12.83 -10.22 2.26
N HIS A 41 12.29 -9.17 1.63
CA HIS A 41 11.67 -9.20 0.32
C HIS A 41 12.45 -8.38 -0.73
N ASP A 42 13.78 -8.27 -0.64
CA ASP A 42 14.61 -7.76 -1.76
C ASP A 42 15.10 -8.90 -2.65
N PRO A 43 14.37 -9.25 -3.74
CA PRO A 43 14.89 -10.22 -4.69
C PRO A 43 16.11 -9.64 -5.42
N PRO A 44 17.24 -10.36 -5.48
CA PRO A 44 18.41 -9.90 -6.21
C PRO A 44 18.19 -9.89 -7.74
N THR A 45 17.33 -10.78 -8.24
CA THR A 45 17.07 -10.99 -9.68
C THR A 45 15.60 -11.40 -9.94
N VAL A 46 15.25 -11.60 -11.21
CA VAL A 46 13.97 -12.22 -11.63
C VAL A 46 13.88 -13.64 -11.09
N GLY A 47 12.70 -14.05 -10.62
CA GLY A 47 12.50 -15.38 -10.03
C GLY A 47 11.41 -15.39 -8.97
N ARG A 48 11.74 -15.82 -7.76
CA ARG A 48 10.83 -15.83 -6.61
C ARG A 48 11.34 -14.92 -5.50
N CYS A 49 10.42 -14.23 -4.84
CA CYS A 49 10.73 -13.46 -3.64
C CYS A 49 11.23 -14.41 -2.52
N PRO A 50 12.37 -14.13 -1.86
CA PRO A 50 12.86 -14.98 -0.78
C PRO A 50 11.95 -14.99 0.46
N GLY A 51 11.18 -13.91 0.70
CA GLY A 51 10.28 -13.81 1.86
C GLY A 51 8.95 -14.55 1.68
N CYS A 52 8.19 -14.26 0.61
CA CYS A 52 6.84 -14.85 0.39
C CYS A 52 6.73 -15.78 -0.83
N GLY A 53 7.83 -16.07 -1.55
CA GLY A 53 7.79 -16.95 -2.72
C GLY A 53 7.07 -16.40 -3.96
N TRP A 54 6.60 -15.14 -3.90
CA TRP A 54 5.91 -14.45 -5.00
C TRP A 54 6.76 -14.46 -6.27
N ALA A 55 6.14 -14.69 -7.43
CA ALA A 55 6.84 -14.66 -8.72
C ALA A 55 7.15 -13.22 -9.11
N VAL A 56 8.44 -12.90 -9.23
CA VAL A 56 8.96 -11.55 -9.50
C VAL A 56 9.47 -11.51 -10.92
N VAL A 57 8.76 -10.78 -11.80
CA VAL A 57 9.13 -10.61 -13.22
C VAL A 57 10.12 -9.45 -13.38
N ARG A 58 10.05 -8.41 -12.54
CA ARG A 58 11.07 -7.36 -12.43
C ARG A 58 11.45 -7.10 -10.98
N ARG A 59 12.70 -6.69 -10.77
CA ARG A 59 13.23 -6.44 -9.43
C ARG A 59 12.30 -5.50 -8.64
N ARG A 60 12.08 -5.82 -7.36
CA ARG A 60 11.28 -5.01 -6.41
C ARG A 60 9.77 -4.96 -6.69
N GLU A 61 9.22 -5.88 -7.50
CA GLU A 61 7.77 -5.95 -7.74
C GLU A 61 7.00 -6.82 -6.73
N CYS A 62 7.69 -7.48 -5.80
CA CYS A 62 7.07 -8.27 -4.74
C CYS A 62 5.99 -7.43 -4.00
N PRO A 63 4.73 -7.90 -3.91
CA PRO A 63 3.64 -7.17 -3.27
C PRO A 63 3.96 -6.75 -1.83
N SER A 64 4.52 -7.65 -1.02
CA SER A 64 4.92 -7.37 0.37
C SER A 64 5.89 -6.18 0.46
N ARG A 65 6.90 -6.16 -0.42
CA ARG A 65 7.88 -5.07 -0.51
C ARG A 65 7.21 -3.76 -0.92
N VAL A 66 6.35 -3.80 -1.93
CA VAL A 66 5.67 -2.60 -2.45
C VAL A 66 4.74 -2.00 -1.40
N ILE A 67 4.01 -2.82 -0.66
CA ILE A 67 3.15 -2.38 0.46
C ILE A 67 4.01 -1.78 1.57
N ALA A 68 5.07 -2.47 2.00
CA ALA A 68 5.95 -1.97 3.06
C ALA A 68 6.57 -0.61 2.69
N ARG A 69 6.99 -0.46 1.43
CA ARG A 69 7.49 0.81 0.90
C ARG A 69 6.43 1.91 0.94
N ALA A 70 5.20 1.63 0.50
CA ALA A 70 4.12 2.61 0.49
C ALA A 70 3.77 3.09 1.90
N LEU A 71 3.75 2.17 2.88
CA LEU A 71 3.56 2.50 4.30
C LEU A 71 4.72 3.35 4.85
N LEU A 72 5.97 3.02 4.51
CA LEU A 72 7.16 3.78 4.94
C LEU A 72 7.23 5.19 4.36
N GLU A 73 6.91 5.33 3.08
CA GLU A 73 6.91 6.60 2.35
C GLU A 73 5.64 7.41 2.63
N ASN A 74 4.68 6.84 3.36
CA ASN A 74 3.35 7.39 3.50
C ASN A 74 2.81 7.82 2.13
N THR A 75 2.80 6.88 1.18
CA THR A 75 2.20 7.01 -0.16
C THR A 75 1.06 6.01 -0.32
N PRO A 76 0.13 6.22 -1.28
CA PRO A 76 -0.93 5.26 -1.53
C PRO A 76 -0.43 4.00 -2.22
N LEU A 77 -1.14 2.90 -2.02
CA LEU A 77 -0.92 1.66 -2.75
C LEU A 77 -1.15 1.87 -4.25
N PRO A 78 -0.33 1.24 -5.10
CA PRO A 78 -0.56 1.24 -6.54
C PRO A 78 -1.89 0.53 -6.86
N ALA A 79 -2.51 0.90 -7.98
CA ALA A 79 -3.84 0.40 -8.37
C ALA A 79 -3.97 -1.14 -8.31
N ARG A 80 -2.93 -1.88 -8.73
CA ARG A 80 -2.89 -3.35 -8.69
C ARG A 80 -2.95 -3.98 -7.29
N LEU A 81 -2.71 -3.20 -6.24
CA LEU A 81 -2.76 -3.62 -4.82
C LEU A 81 -3.83 -2.86 -4.04
N ALA A 82 -4.62 -2.01 -4.68
CA ALA A 82 -5.61 -1.16 -4.01
C ALA A 82 -6.64 -1.97 -3.22
N HIS A 83 -7.00 -3.16 -3.70
CA HIS A 83 -7.93 -4.06 -3.02
C HIS A 83 -7.42 -4.56 -1.67
N LEU A 84 -6.11 -4.51 -1.41
CA LEU A 84 -5.51 -4.90 -0.12
C LEU A 84 -5.59 -3.79 0.93
N ALA A 85 -5.98 -2.57 0.57
CA ALA A 85 -6.05 -1.47 1.54
C ALA A 85 -7.09 -1.70 2.65
N ALA A 86 -8.13 -2.49 2.37
CA ALA A 86 -9.14 -2.86 3.36
C ALA A 86 -8.60 -3.81 4.45
N VAL A 87 -7.52 -4.53 4.17
CA VAL A 87 -6.95 -5.55 5.09
C VAL A 87 -5.59 -5.18 5.66
N VAL A 88 -4.85 -4.28 5.01
CA VAL A 88 -3.54 -3.82 5.48
C VAL A 88 -3.72 -2.55 6.31
N PRO A 89 -3.41 -2.57 7.62
CA PRO A 89 -3.54 -1.39 8.47
C PRO A 89 -2.65 -0.23 7.97
N GLY A 90 -3.24 0.96 7.83
CA GLY A 90 -2.53 2.17 7.38
C GLY A 90 -2.30 2.27 5.88
N ALA A 91 -2.69 1.26 5.09
CA ALA A 91 -2.68 1.35 3.64
C ALA A 91 -3.75 2.33 3.14
N ARG A 92 -3.44 3.00 2.02
CA ARG A 92 -4.32 4.01 1.41
C ARG A 92 -4.45 3.73 -0.07
N VAL A 93 -5.57 4.13 -0.67
CA VAL A 93 -5.82 3.99 -2.11
C VAL A 93 -5.98 5.36 -2.72
N GLY A 94 -5.28 5.61 -3.83
CA GLY A 94 -5.36 6.89 -4.54
C GLY A 94 -4.72 8.05 -3.79
N ARG A 95 -4.73 9.24 -4.39
CA ARG A 95 -4.28 10.45 -3.69
C ARG A 95 -5.40 10.90 -2.76
N ASP A 96 -5.36 10.51 -1.49
CA ASP A 96 -6.17 11.17 -0.47
C ASP A 96 -5.97 12.68 -0.62
N GLN A 97 -7.06 13.43 -0.79
CA GLN A 97 -6.94 14.87 -0.89
C GLN A 97 -6.36 15.39 0.43
N ALA A 98 -5.61 16.50 0.39
CA ALA A 98 -5.09 17.11 1.62
C ALA A 98 -6.20 17.32 2.68
N MET A 99 -7.42 17.59 2.20
CA MET A 99 -8.62 17.69 3.03
C MET A 99 -8.98 16.41 3.78
N ASP A 100 -8.95 15.25 3.12
CA ASP A 100 -9.28 13.97 3.76
C ASP A 100 -8.26 13.62 4.84
N ARG A 101 -6.99 14.02 4.63
CA ARG A 101 -5.91 13.84 5.61
C ARG A 101 -6.05 14.77 6.81
N GLU A 102 -6.48 16.01 6.61
CA GLU A 102 -6.76 16.96 7.69
C GLU A 102 -7.98 16.50 8.50
N ALA A 103 -9.07 16.13 7.83
CA ALA A 103 -10.30 15.67 8.48
C ALA A 103 -10.07 14.42 9.35
N ARG A 104 -9.24 13.46 8.89
CA ARG A 104 -8.90 12.29 9.69
C ARG A 104 -8.06 12.65 10.92
N ARG A 105 -7.14 13.60 10.79
CA ARG A 105 -6.32 14.07 11.93
C ARG A 105 -7.14 14.85 12.93
N GLU A 106 -8.06 15.70 12.46
CA GLU A 106 -9.03 16.37 13.33
C GLU A 106 -9.87 15.34 14.09
N ALA A 107 -10.31 14.27 13.42
CA ALA A 107 -11.05 13.19 14.08
C ALA A 107 -10.20 12.44 15.13
N GLU A 108 -8.92 12.20 14.87
CA GLU A 108 -7.97 11.58 15.81
C GLU A 108 -7.65 12.52 17.00
N ASP A 109 -7.43 13.81 16.74
CA ASP A 109 -7.14 14.84 17.75
C ASP A 109 -8.38 15.14 18.64
N ALA A 110 -9.60 14.90 18.13
CA ALA A 110 -10.85 15.03 18.89
C ALA A 110 -11.12 13.87 19.85
N LEU A 111 -10.39 12.77 19.76
CA LEU A 111 -10.52 11.65 20.70
C LEU A 111 -10.03 12.07 22.10
N PRO A 112 -10.67 11.63 23.19
CA PRO A 112 -10.22 11.94 24.54
C PRO A 112 -8.82 11.35 24.79
N GLY A 113 -7.81 12.21 24.83
CA GLY A 113 -6.43 11.83 25.12
C GLY A 113 -6.05 12.11 26.58
N LEU A 114 -4.99 11.44 27.05
CA LEU A 114 -4.34 11.77 28.34
C LEU A 114 -3.79 13.21 28.38
N PHE A 115 -3.52 13.78 27.20
CA PHE A 115 -3.04 15.15 27.02
C PHE A 115 -3.83 15.83 25.92
N ALA A 116 -3.93 17.16 25.99
CA ALA A 116 -4.52 17.95 24.93
C ALA A 116 -3.70 17.82 23.64
N ALA A 117 -4.38 17.66 22.50
CA ALA A 117 -3.73 17.66 21.20
C ALA A 117 -3.04 19.02 20.96
N PRO A 118 -1.80 19.04 20.45
CA PRO A 118 -1.08 20.30 20.20
C PRO A 118 -1.76 21.12 19.10
N ALA A 119 -1.80 22.45 19.25
CA ALA A 119 -2.34 23.34 18.22
C ALA A 119 -1.48 23.27 16.94
N ARG A 120 -2.09 22.84 15.82
CA ARG A 120 -1.41 22.69 14.53
C ARG A 120 -1.79 23.82 13.58
N ARG A 121 -0.89 24.14 12.64
CA ARG A 121 -1.20 25.00 11.49
C ARG A 121 -1.76 24.14 10.34
N PRO A 122 -2.82 24.59 9.64
CA PRO A 122 -3.37 23.86 8.49
C PRO A 122 -2.29 23.61 7.42
N GLU A 123 -2.31 22.44 6.79
CA GLU A 123 -1.43 22.18 5.63
C GLU A 123 -1.75 23.21 4.51
N PRO A 124 -0.76 23.94 3.98
CA PRO A 124 -1.00 24.90 2.90
C PRO A 124 -1.51 24.15 1.67
N ARG A 125 -2.72 24.49 1.21
CA ARG A 125 -3.26 24.05 -0.07
C ARG A 125 -2.27 24.45 -1.16
N ARG A 126 -1.63 23.47 -1.80
CA ARG A 126 -0.99 23.71 -3.09
C ARG A 126 -2.11 23.94 -4.11
N THR A 127 -2.41 25.21 -4.39
CA THR A 127 -3.11 25.61 -5.60
C THR A 127 -2.27 25.15 -6.79
N GLN A 128 -2.79 24.17 -7.53
CA GLN A 128 -2.37 23.91 -8.90
C GLN A 128 -3.11 24.88 -9.82
#